data_AF-K1XXU8-F1
#
_entry.id   AF-K1XXU8-F1
#
_cell.length_a   1.000
_cell.length_b   1.000
_cell.length_c   1.000
_cell.angle_alpha   90.00
_cell.angle_beta   90.00
_cell.angle_gamma   90.00
#
_symmetry.space_group_name_H-M   'P 1'
#
loop_
_entity.id
_entity.type
_entity.pdbx_description
1 polymer ?
#
loop_
_entity_poly.entity_id
_entity_poly.type
_entity_poly.pdbx_seq_one_letter_code
_entity_poly.pdbx_strand_id
1 'polypeptide(L)'
;MKKFFYILVSLGIVCVSVSEAGAQFAFGLYPELNSTNNQLQIEQKYHFTSPVVGYIFDTFTEKDAAHLRTAVKTLWTDRVYHVSISPFGLTAAEVAQGKYDEEYRRFFKIVKESGAKFLFRTMHEMNGSWFSWSGDPYSFKRAWERVYNLSREAGLDTSNILFIFSVNYQDLPSANGDIWWEMIFCTTGERVASGCKTFEDYYPGDKYVDLMGMTLYNWGRGRPELWAHWTTFVDLLGNSSTNMLGRLSSYGKSIFLDEVGTTAVDFKGPWTFDKVIDGYTDDFGKKDYWISMMRQEIKRYPQIVGALYFNRDKTRGFTLGRTIPWELDWAALSTVTDKDYPAILRFFTDPDVTLLALPFKGNDVKLQWENIFKQLSREIERKSYDNPKIRKKWLSQLVTNLTKKATVLSGNKKIILLDIAEKCKMALAEGK
;
A
#
# COMPACT_ATOMS: atom_id res chain seq x y z
N MET A 1 -15.81 14.21 31.69
CA MET A 1 -16.78 13.57 30.77
C MET A 1 -16.57 13.96 29.30
N LYS A 2 -16.31 15.24 28.94
CA LYS A 2 -16.03 15.64 27.52
C LYS A 2 -14.77 15.05 26.88
N LYS A 3 -13.73 14.72 27.66
CA LYS A 3 -12.52 14.01 27.18
C LYS A 3 -12.75 12.53 26.82
N PHE A 4 -13.89 11.94 27.20
CA PHE A 4 -14.20 10.53 26.97
C PHE A 4 -14.84 10.28 25.59
N PHE A 5 -15.55 11.27 25.05
CA PHE A 5 -16.14 11.21 23.71
C PHE A 5 -15.06 11.24 22.62
N TYR A 6 -13.99 12.00 22.86
CA TYR A 6 -12.80 12.02 22.01
C TYR A 6 -12.07 10.68 21.95
N ILE A 7 -12.22 9.79 22.93
CA ILE A 7 -11.53 8.49 22.97
C ILE A 7 -12.23 7.44 22.10
N LEU A 8 -13.55 7.51 21.94
CA LEU A 8 -14.29 6.67 20.97
C LEU A 8 -14.16 7.18 19.52
N VAL A 9 -13.68 8.42 19.35
CA VAL A 9 -13.38 9.06 18.06
C VAL A 9 -11.88 8.94 17.72
N SER A 10 -10.99 8.85 18.73
CA SER A 10 -9.52 8.72 18.54
C SER A 10 -8.96 7.31 18.72
N LEU A 11 -9.66 6.40 19.40
CA LEU A 11 -9.57 4.99 19.05
C LEU A 11 -10.46 4.81 17.83
N GLY A 12 -9.88 4.37 16.72
CA GLY A 12 -10.60 3.72 15.65
C GLY A 12 -11.26 2.42 16.13
N ILE A 13 -12.19 2.49 17.08
CA ILE A 13 -13.43 1.74 16.94
C ILE A 13 -14.14 2.43 15.79
N VAL A 14 -13.60 2.18 14.60
CA VAL A 14 -14.41 1.80 13.46
C VAL A 14 -15.27 0.68 14.05
N CYS A 15 -16.42 1.08 14.63
CA CYS A 15 -17.62 0.42 14.22
C CYS A 15 -17.49 0.48 12.73
N VAL A 16 -17.06 -0.65 12.15
CA VAL A 16 -17.33 -0.91 10.77
C VAL A 16 -18.85 -0.84 10.81
N SER A 17 -19.40 0.34 10.52
CA SER A 17 -20.35 0.38 9.44
C SER A 17 -19.67 -0.47 8.36
N VAL A 18 -19.91 -1.78 8.42
CA VAL A 18 -20.31 -2.48 7.23
C VAL A 18 -21.52 -1.66 6.88
N SER A 19 -21.23 -0.60 6.11
CA SER A 19 -22.15 0.12 5.30
C SER A 19 -22.96 -1.00 4.66
N GLU A 20 -24.27 -0.83 4.65
CA GLU A 20 -25.04 -1.55 3.66
C GLU A 20 -24.33 -1.28 2.31
N ALA A 21 -23.67 -2.32 1.79
CA ALA A 21 -23.06 -2.36 0.45
C ALA A 21 -21.95 -1.31 0.10
N GLY A 22 -20.99 -1.01 0.98
CA GLY A 22 -19.73 -0.34 0.58
C GLY A 22 -18.63 -1.35 0.20
N ALA A 23 -17.92 -1.15 -0.92
CA ALA A 23 -16.77 -1.97 -1.28
C ALA A 23 -15.61 -1.73 -0.29
N GLN A 24 -15.21 -2.79 0.43
CA GLN A 24 -14.09 -2.75 1.37
C GLN A 24 -12.77 -2.50 0.65
N PHE A 25 -11.86 -1.75 1.27
CA PHE A 25 -10.61 -1.32 0.62
C PHE A 25 -9.45 -1.20 1.61
N ALA A 26 -8.25 -1.69 1.32
CA ALA A 26 -7.07 -1.50 2.16
C ALA A 26 -6.29 -0.25 1.72
N PHE A 27 -5.82 0.55 2.67
CA PHE A 27 -5.04 1.75 2.34
C PHE A 27 -3.79 1.89 3.20
N GLY A 28 -2.74 2.48 2.65
CA GLY A 28 -1.52 2.74 3.36
C GLY A 28 -0.63 3.81 2.73
N LEU A 29 0.47 4.10 3.41
CA LEU A 29 1.51 5.00 2.93
C LEU A 29 2.82 4.24 2.76
N TYR A 30 3.54 4.59 1.70
CA TYR A 30 4.98 4.44 1.66
C TYR A 30 5.62 5.62 2.42
N PRO A 31 6.26 5.41 3.58
CA PRO A 31 6.89 6.48 4.33
C PRO A 31 8.17 6.96 3.64
N GLU A 32 8.53 8.22 3.89
CA GLU A 32 9.70 8.86 3.30
C GLU A 32 10.96 7.99 3.51
N LEU A 33 11.61 7.58 2.40
CA LEU A 33 12.85 6.81 2.40
C LEU A 33 12.84 5.54 3.26
N ASN A 34 11.75 4.74 3.22
CA ASN A 34 11.57 3.55 4.07
C ASN A 34 11.61 3.84 5.58
N SER A 35 11.46 5.09 6.03
CA SER A 35 11.69 5.43 7.43
C SER A 35 10.50 5.04 8.33
N THR A 36 10.68 4.00 9.14
CA THR A 36 9.73 3.61 10.19
C THR A 36 9.48 4.74 11.19
N ASN A 37 10.50 5.54 11.49
CA ASN A 37 10.35 6.69 12.38
C ASN A 37 9.49 7.79 11.73
N ASN A 38 9.65 8.01 10.42
CA ASN A 38 8.78 8.94 9.68
C ASN A 38 7.32 8.47 9.72
N GLN A 39 7.05 7.18 9.50
CA GLN A 39 5.70 6.61 9.64
C GLN A 39 5.11 6.89 11.03
N LEU A 40 5.87 6.61 12.10
CA LEU A 40 5.42 6.88 13.47
C LEU A 40 5.14 8.36 13.73
N GLN A 41 6.01 9.26 13.26
CA GLN A 41 5.84 10.70 13.45
C GLN A 41 4.58 11.21 12.75
N ILE A 42 4.30 10.73 11.53
CA ILE A 42 3.08 11.08 10.79
C ILE A 42 1.85 10.54 11.52
N GLU A 43 1.83 9.26 11.90
CA GLU A 43 0.74 8.64 12.67
C GLU A 43 0.47 9.39 13.99
N GLN A 44 1.54 9.82 14.69
CA GLN A 44 1.44 10.60 15.93
C GLN A 44 0.91 12.02 15.70
N LYS A 45 1.44 12.75 14.70
CA LYS A 45 1.05 14.13 14.39
C LYS A 45 -0.43 14.21 14.02
N TYR A 46 -0.92 13.26 13.22
CA TYR A 46 -2.27 13.29 12.66
C TYR A 46 -3.25 12.31 13.32
N HIS A 47 -2.81 11.61 14.37
CA HIS A 47 -3.64 10.74 15.20
C HIS A 47 -4.37 9.62 14.43
N PHE A 48 -3.65 8.90 13.57
CA PHE A 48 -4.15 7.71 12.88
C PHE A 48 -3.17 6.54 12.99
N THR A 49 -3.60 5.35 12.57
CA THR A 49 -2.72 4.18 12.40
C THR A 49 -2.91 3.65 10.99
N SER A 50 -1.82 3.52 10.23
CA SER A 50 -1.89 3.07 8.84
C SER A 50 -2.10 1.54 8.77
N PRO A 51 -3.20 1.05 8.15
CA PRO A 51 -3.45 -0.38 8.02
C PRO A 51 -2.42 -1.10 7.16
N VAL A 52 -1.94 -0.43 6.11
CA VAL A 52 -0.84 -0.91 5.26
C VAL A 52 0.35 0.04 5.39
N VAL A 53 1.58 -0.48 5.44
CA VAL A 53 2.81 0.33 5.38
C VAL A 53 3.73 -0.21 4.32
N GLY A 54 4.22 0.68 3.47
CA GLY A 54 5.08 0.38 2.34
C GLY A 54 6.57 0.35 2.69
N TYR A 55 7.31 -0.55 2.06
CA TYR A 55 8.77 -0.56 2.03
C TYR A 55 9.24 -0.95 0.63
N ILE A 56 10.20 -0.22 0.06
CA ILE A 56 10.74 -0.45 -1.27
C ILE A 56 12.25 -0.57 -1.18
N PHE A 57 12.76 -1.74 -1.53
CA PHE A 57 14.17 -2.09 -1.43
C PHE A 57 14.72 -2.37 -2.82
N ASP A 58 15.65 -1.53 -3.29
CA ASP A 58 16.34 -1.76 -4.57
C ASP A 58 17.36 -2.92 -4.48
N THR A 59 17.73 -3.31 -3.27
CA THR A 59 18.42 -4.57 -2.96
C THR A 59 17.98 -5.05 -1.57
N PHE A 60 18.16 -6.32 -1.21
CA PHE A 60 17.78 -6.82 0.12
C PHE A 60 18.96 -7.41 0.91
N THR A 61 19.86 -6.52 1.32
CA THR A 61 21.04 -6.84 2.14
C THR A 61 20.67 -7.22 3.58
N GLU A 62 21.64 -7.67 4.37
CA GLU A 62 21.45 -7.88 5.83
C GLU A 62 21.00 -6.61 6.56
N LYS A 63 21.45 -5.42 6.10
CA LYS A 63 21.02 -4.15 6.68
C LYS A 63 19.54 -3.88 6.40
N ASP A 64 19.07 -4.18 5.19
CA ASP A 64 17.67 -4.03 4.80
C ASP A 64 16.78 -5.01 5.57
N ALA A 65 17.25 -6.24 5.75
CA ALA A 65 16.60 -7.24 6.59
C ALA A 65 16.49 -6.78 8.06
N ALA A 66 17.57 -6.26 8.65
CA ALA A 66 17.55 -5.72 10.01
C ALA A 66 16.59 -4.52 10.14
N HIS A 67 16.54 -3.67 9.11
CA HIS A 67 15.61 -2.54 9.02
C HIS A 67 14.16 -3.02 8.99
N LEU A 68 13.81 -3.98 8.12
CA LEU A 68 12.46 -4.53 8.03
C LEU A 68 12.04 -5.26 9.33
N ARG A 69 12.94 -6.01 9.97
CA ARG A 69 12.66 -6.61 11.29
C ARG A 69 12.35 -5.55 12.35
N THR A 70 13.10 -4.47 12.35
CA THR A 70 12.88 -3.34 13.25
C THR A 70 11.54 -2.67 12.96
N ALA A 71 11.21 -2.45 11.69
CA ALA A 71 9.90 -1.96 11.27
C ALA A 71 8.75 -2.82 11.80
N VAL A 72 8.83 -4.14 11.62
CA VAL A 72 7.79 -5.07 12.10
C VAL A 72 7.67 -5.07 13.62
N LYS A 73 8.80 -5.05 14.33
CA LYS A 73 8.83 -4.98 15.79
C LYS A 73 8.23 -3.68 16.32
N THR A 74 8.51 -2.56 15.67
CA THR A 74 8.09 -1.21 16.10
C THR A 74 6.63 -0.92 15.75
N LEU A 75 6.19 -1.34 14.56
CA LEU A 75 4.86 -1.04 14.03
C LEU A 75 3.84 -2.16 14.27
N TRP A 76 4.29 -3.31 14.81
CA TRP A 76 3.50 -4.47 15.21
C TRP A 76 2.86 -5.25 14.05
N THR A 77 2.35 -6.44 14.37
CA THR A 77 1.89 -7.43 13.37
C THR A 77 0.40 -7.30 13.00
N ASP A 78 -0.29 -6.28 13.50
CA ASP A 78 -1.72 -6.02 13.26
C ASP A 78 -1.99 -5.18 12.01
N ARG A 79 -0.92 -4.78 11.33
CA ARG A 79 -0.93 -4.15 10.00
C ARG A 79 -0.37 -5.09 8.94
N VAL A 80 -0.57 -4.72 7.68
CA VAL A 80 0.01 -5.42 6.54
C VAL A 80 1.22 -4.64 6.01
N TYR A 81 2.30 -5.36 5.71
CA TYR A 81 3.51 -4.78 5.16
C TYR A 81 3.51 -4.98 3.65
N HIS A 82 3.41 -3.89 2.89
CA HIS A 82 3.64 -3.92 1.45
C HIS A 82 5.14 -3.77 1.22
N VAL A 83 5.78 -4.82 0.73
CA VAL A 83 7.23 -4.90 0.58
C VAL A 83 7.58 -5.17 -0.86
N SER A 84 8.31 -4.23 -1.44
CA SER A 84 8.87 -4.34 -2.78
C SER A 84 10.35 -4.68 -2.65
N ILE A 85 10.78 -5.80 -3.25
CA ILE A 85 12.21 -6.14 -3.35
C ILE A 85 12.56 -6.25 -4.83
N SER A 86 13.45 -5.37 -5.27
CA SER A 86 13.97 -5.36 -6.63
C SER A 86 15.34 -6.06 -6.65
N PRO A 87 15.59 -7.00 -7.57
CA PRO A 87 16.93 -7.53 -7.80
C PRO A 87 17.72 -6.55 -8.69
N PHE A 88 17.93 -5.30 -8.21
CA PHE A 88 18.51 -4.25 -9.02
C PHE A 88 19.91 -4.63 -9.52
N GLY A 89 20.14 -4.38 -10.80
CA GLY A 89 21.39 -4.76 -11.48
C GLY A 89 21.41 -6.19 -12.02
N LEU A 90 20.41 -7.03 -11.73
CA LEU A 90 20.28 -8.37 -12.32
C LEU A 90 19.15 -8.41 -13.34
N THR A 91 19.39 -9.15 -14.41
CA THR A 91 18.36 -9.47 -15.40
C THR A 91 17.40 -10.55 -14.89
N ALA A 92 16.23 -10.65 -15.51
CA ALA A 92 15.30 -11.75 -15.22
C ALA A 92 15.95 -13.13 -15.45
N ALA A 93 16.80 -13.27 -16.47
CA ALA A 93 17.54 -14.51 -16.73
C ALA A 93 18.48 -14.90 -15.58
N GLU A 94 19.15 -13.93 -14.98
CA GLU A 94 20.05 -14.15 -13.85
C GLU A 94 19.30 -14.50 -12.57
N VAL A 95 18.16 -13.85 -12.33
CA VAL A 95 17.28 -14.21 -11.21
C VAL A 95 16.73 -15.63 -11.41
N ALA A 96 16.33 -16.01 -12.62
CA ALA A 96 15.90 -17.37 -12.94
C ALA A 96 17.00 -18.43 -12.70
N GLN A 97 18.27 -18.05 -12.84
CA GLN A 97 19.43 -18.90 -12.53
C GLN A 97 19.78 -18.93 -11.03
N GLY A 98 19.09 -18.14 -10.21
CA GLY A 98 19.24 -18.11 -8.76
C GLY A 98 20.28 -17.16 -8.20
N LYS A 99 20.74 -16.19 -9.00
CA LYS A 99 21.76 -15.20 -8.55
C LYS A 99 21.29 -14.27 -7.43
N TYR A 100 20.00 -14.29 -7.08
CA TYR A 100 19.40 -13.46 -6.03
C TYR A 100 18.63 -14.27 -4.97
N ASP A 101 18.85 -15.59 -4.92
CA ASP A 101 18.13 -16.48 -4.02
C ASP A 101 18.38 -16.18 -2.55
N GLU A 102 19.60 -15.78 -2.21
CA GLU A 102 19.98 -15.54 -0.82
C GLU A 102 19.16 -14.39 -0.21
N GLU A 103 19.02 -13.30 -0.96
CA GLU A 103 18.22 -12.13 -0.62
C GLU A 103 16.73 -12.48 -0.47
N TYR A 104 16.17 -13.28 -1.37
CA TYR A 104 14.78 -13.73 -1.24
C TYR A 104 14.58 -14.66 -0.05
N ARG A 105 15.48 -15.63 0.18
CA ARG A 105 15.42 -16.53 1.34
C ARG A 105 15.54 -15.74 2.65
N ARG A 106 16.39 -14.71 2.69
CA ARG A 106 16.50 -13.78 3.82
C ARG A 106 15.19 -13.07 4.10
N PHE A 107 14.53 -12.54 3.07
CA PHE A 107 13.21 -11.92 3.21
C PHE A 107 12.15 -12.92 3.69
N PHE A 108 12.03 -14.09 3.08
CA PHE A 108 11.03 -15.09 3.46
C PHE A 108 11.23 -15.62 4.88
N LYS A 109 12.46 -15.67 5.38
CA LYS A 109 12.75 -15.95 6.79
C LYS A 109 12.12 -14.89 7.72
N ILE A 110 12.20 -13.60 7.37
CA ILE A 110 11.55 -12.51 8.14
C ILE A 110 10.03 -12.68 8.14
N VAL A 111 9.46 -12.98 6.98
CA VAL A 111 8.00 -13.22 6.84
C VAL A 111 7.58 -14.36 7.77
N LYS A 112 8.33 -15.47 7.80
CA LYS A 112 8.01 -16.62 8.65
C LYS A 112 8.14 -16.30 10.15
N GLU A 113 9.22 -15.65 10.55
CA GLU A 113 9.55 -15.41 11.97
C GLU A 113 8.70 -14.31 12.60
N SER A 114 8.23 -13.35 11.81
CA SER A 114 7.47 -12.21 12.34
C SER A 114 6.02 -12.54 12.70
N GLY A 115 5.38 -13.47 11.98
CA GLY A 115 3.94 -13.69 12.06
C GLY A 115 3.09 -12.50 11.56
N ALA A 116 3.71 -11.51 10.89
CA ALA A 116 3.00 -10.45 10.19
C ALA A 116 2.52 -10.93 8.82
N LYS A 117 1.63 -10.14 8.21
CA LYS A 117 1.12 -10.35 6.85
C LYS A 117 1.82 -9.44 5.87
N PHE A 118 2.23 -9.98 4.72
CA PHE A 118 3.00 -9.28 3.71
C PHE A 118 2.29 -9.29 2.36
N LEU A 119 2.18 -8.11 1.74
CA LEU A 119 1.98 -7.98 0.31
C LEU A 119 3.36 -7.90 -0.32
N PHE A 120 3.74 -8.88 -1.13
CA PHE A 120 5.07 -8.98 -1.69
C PHE A 120 5.05 -8.67 -3.19
N ARG A 121 5.83 -7.66 -3.56
CA ARG A 121 6.02 -7.22 -4.92
C ARG A 121 7.49 -7.37 -5.30
N THR A 122 7.77 -7.95 -6.45
CA THR A 122 9.14 -8.04 -6.98
C THR A 122 9.13 -7.90 -8.49
N MET A 123 10.26 -7.50 -9.06
CA MET A 123 10.43 -7.29 -10.52
C MET A 123 9.23 -6.54 -11.13
N HIS A 124 8.83 -5.45 -10.48
CA HIS A 124 7.65 -4.65 -10.82
C HIS A 124 7.84 -3.88 -12.13
N GLU A 125 6.74 -3.42 -12.73
CA GLU A 125 6.75 -2.60 -13.96
C GLU A 125 7.56 -3.25 -15.10
N MET A 126 7.51 -4.58 -15.19
CA MET A 126 8.20 -5.34 -16.23
C MET A 126 7.73 -5.02 -17.66
N ASN A 127 6.56 -4.38 -17.78
CA ASN A 127 6.03 -3.84 -19.03
C ASN A 127 6.59 -2.46 -19.41
N GLY A 128 7.50 -1.89 -18.62
CA GLY A 128 8.31 -0.72 -18.95
C GLY A 128 9.70 -1.10 -19.52
N SER A 129 10.50 -0.10 -19.91
CA SER A 129 11.84 -0.29 -20.49
C SER A 129 13.00 0.11 -19.56
N TRP A 130 12.73 0.51 -18.32
CA TRP A 130 13.74 1.12 -17.42
C TRP A 130 14.36 0.15 -16.40
N PHE A 131 13.88 -1.08 -16.30
CA PHE A 131 14.41 -2.08 -15.38
C PHE A 131 15.06 -3.27 -16.08
N SER A 132 16.11 -3.82 -15.48
CA SER A 132 16.91 -4.93 -16.03
C SER A 132 16.13 -6.24 -16.18
N TRP A 133 15.00 -6.38 -15.49
CA TRP A 133 14.12 -7.55 -15.60
C TRP A 133 13.04 -7.42 -16.70
N SER A 134 12.98 -6.29 -17.41
CA SER A 134 12.13 -6.10 -18.58
C SER A 134 12.76 -6.68 -19.86
N GLY A 135 12.01 -6.68 -20.96
CA GLY A 135 12.48 -7.07 -22.30
C GLY A 135 12.44 -8.58 -22.59
N ASP A 136 12.62 -9.43 -21.57
CA ASP A 136 12.60 -10.90 -21.70
C ASP A 136 11.46 -11.56 -20.88
N PRO A 137 10.23 -11.64 -21.43
CA PRO A 137 9.12 -12.30 -20.76
C PRO A 137 9.34 -13.79 -20.46
N TYR A 138 10.17 -14.49 -21.26
CA TYR A 138 10.43 -15.91 -21.05
C TYR A 138 11.24 -16.14 -19.78
N SER A 139 12.34 -15.40 -19.60
CA SER A 139 13.13 -15.50 -18.38
C SER A 139 12.42 -14.88 -17.18
N PHE A 140 11.61 -13.83 -17.38
CA PHE A 140 10.80 -13.26 -16.31
C PHE A 140 9.90 -14.29 -15.65
N LYS A 141 9.16 -15.07 -16.44
CA LYS A 141 8.27 -16.11 -15.88
C LYS A 141 9.03 -17.14 -15.06
N ARG A 142 10.19 -17.60 -15.57
CA ARG A 142 11.06 -18.55 -14.83
C ARG A 142 11.62 -17.94 -13.53
N ALA A 143 12.01 -16.68 -13.56
CA ALA A 143 12.45 -15.95 -12.38
C ALA A 143 11.32 -15.86 -11.34
N TRP A 144 10.13 -15.48 -11.77
CA TRP A 144 8.95 -15.37 -10.90
C TRP A 144 8.60 -16.71 -10.24
N GLU A 145 8.52 -17.78 -11.04
CA GLU A 145 8.26 -19.14 -10.55
C GLU A 145 9.30 -19.58 -9.52
N ARG A 146 10.59 -19.29 -9.78
CA ARG A 146 11.67 -19.58 -8.83
C ARG A 146 11.44 -18.86 -7.50
N VAL A 147 11.23 -17.55 -7.52
CA VAL A 147 11.00 -16.74 -6.30
C VAL A 147 9.76 -17.21 -5.53
N TYR A 148 8.69 -17.54 -6.24
CA TYR A 148 7.50 -18.15 -5.63
C TYR A 148 7.84 -19.47 -4.92
N ASN A 149 8.57 -20.37 -5.59
CA ASN A 149 8.95 -21.67 -5.03
C ASN A 149 9.86 -21.53 -3.81
N LEU A 150 10.79 -20.58 -3.80
CA LEU A 150 11.59 -20.24 -2.61
C LEU A 150 10.72 -19.88 -1.40
N SER A 151 9.61 -19.15 -1.62
CA SER A 151 8.66 -18.85 -0.54
C SER A 151 7.94 -20.09 -0.02
N ARG A 152 7.59 -21.03 -0.91
CA ARG A 152 6.95 -22.30 -0.54
C ARG A 152 7.92 -23.20 0.22
N GLU A 153 9.18 -23.27 -0.20
CA GLU A 153 10.27 -23.96 0.51
C GLU A 153 10.47 -23.40 1.92
N ALA A 154 10.30 -22.09 2.11
CA ALA A 154 10.31 -21.45 3.43
C ALA A 154 9.04 -21.73 4.27
N GLY A 155 8.11 -22.54 3.77
CA GLY A 155 6.87 -22.91 4.45
C GLY A 155 5.88 -21.76 4.59
N LEU A 156 5.87 -20.84 3.61
CA LEU A 156 4.92 -19.74 3.53
C LEU A 156 3.72 -20.11 2.67
N ASP A 157 2.54 -19.63 3.06
CA ASP A 157 1.33 -19.66 2.23
C ASP A 157 0.60 -18.31 2.27
N THR A 158 -0.60 -18.25 1.68
CA THR A 158 -1.42 -17.04 1.65
C THR A 158 -1.94 -16.59 3.01
N SER A 159 -1.62 -17.29 4.11
CA SER A 159 -1.85 -16.77 5.48
C SER A 159 -0.78 -15.78 5.92
N ASN A 160 0.40 -15.81 5.28
CA ASN A 160 1.56 -14.98 5.61
C ASN A 160 1.89 -13.96 4.51
N ILE A 161 1.81 -14.37 3.24
CA ILE A 161 2.31 -13.59 2.11
C ILE A 161 1.39 -13.71 0.89
N LEU A 162 1.11 -12.59 0.23
CA LEU A 162 0.43 -12.54 -1.06
C LEU A 162 1.39 -11.97 -2.11
N PHE A 163 1.56 -12.65 -3.23
CA PHE A 163 2.37 -12.22 -4.36
C PHE A 163 1.57 -11.28 -5.28
N ILE A 164 2.06 -10.05 -5.47
CA ILE A 164 1.44 -9.04 -6.33
C ILE A 164 2.20 -8.92 -7.64
N PHE A 165 1.58 -9.33 -8.75
CA PHE A 165 2.09 -9.12 -10.11
C PHE A 165 1.79 -7.69 -10.56
N SER A 166 2.76 -6.80 -10.39
CA SER A 166 2.57 -5.34 -10.48
C SER A 166 3.13 -4.75 -11.77
N VAL A 167 2.26 -4.07 -12.52
CA VAL A 167 2.55 -3.47 -13.83
C VAL A 167 2.59 -1.95 -13.75
N ASN A 168 3.22 -1.30 -14.72
CA ASN A 168 2.99 0.12 -14.97
C ASN A 168 1.61 0.31 -15.63
N TYR A 169 0.90 1.41 -15.33
CA TYR A 169 -0.41 1.70 -15.92
C TYR A 169 -0.42 1.81 -17.46
N GLN A 170 0.75 1.89 -18.09
CA GLN A 170 0.95 1.84 -19.53
C GLN A 170 1.98 0.76 -19.89
N ASP A 171 1.80 0.11 -21.04
CA ASP A 171 2.85 -0.72 -21.63
C ASP A 171 3.84 0.19 -22.37
N LEU A 172 5.04 0.28 -21.81
CA LEU A 172 6.13 1.13 -22.26
C LEU A 172 7.40 0.30 -22.54
N PRO A 173 7.33 -0.77 -23.36
CA PRO A 173 8.49 -1.60 -23.65
C PRO A 173 9.53 -0.83 -24.48
N SER A 174 10.74 -1.37 -24.54
CA SER A 174 11.69 -0.96 -25.59
C SER A 174 11.25 -1.50 -26.95
N ALA A 175 11.44 -0.71 -28.01
CA ALA A 175 11.08 -1.05 -29.39
C ALA A 175 11.61 -2.41 -29.86
N ASN A 176 12.79 -2.82 -29.38
CA ASN A 176 13.46 -4.07 -29.78
C ASN A 176 13.71 -5.04 -28.62
N GLY A 177 13.10 -4.80 -27.45
CA GLY A 177 13.35 -5.59 -26.24
C GLY A 177 14.71 -5.32 -25.56
N ASP A 178 15.58 -4.52 -26.17
CA ASP A 178 16.81 -4.02 -25.53
C ASP A 178 16.48 -2.76 -24.71
N ILE A 179 16.51 -2.88 -23.38
CA ILE A 179 16.11 -1.83 -22.43
C ILE A 179 16.90 -0.51 -22.57
N TRP A 180 18.00 -0.49 -23.31
CA TRP A 180 18.80 0.71 -23.58
C TRP A 180 18.39 1.47 -24.86
N TRP A 181 17.40 0.95 -25.60
CA TRP A 181 16.84 1.57 -26.79
C TRP A 181 15.62 2.44 -26.48
N GLU A 182 14.98 2.94 -27.54
CA GLU A 182 13.80 3.78 -27.48
C GLU A 182 12.62 3.09 -26.80
N MET A 183 12.09 3.74 -25.76
CA MET A 183 10.83 3.41 -25.13
C MET A 183 9.68 3.76 -26.08
N ILE A 184 8.76 2.81 -26.29
CA ILE A 184 7.60 3.00 -27.18
C ILE A 184 6.29 2.83 -26.40
N PHE A 185 5.23 3.49 -26.87
CA PHE A 185 3.88 3.26 -26.37
C PHE A 185 3.26 2.04 -27.05
N CYS A 186 3.10 0.93 -26.32
CA CYS A 186 2.54 -0.29 -26.86
C CYS A 186 1.02 -0.36 -26.57
N THR A 187 0.21 0.25 -27.44
CA THR A 187 -1.25 0.11 -27.37
C THR A 187 -1.72 -1.26 -27.88
N THR A 188 -3.00 -1.58 -27.71
CA THR A 188 -3.58 -2.82 -28.29
C THR A 188 -3.38 -2.89 -29.81
N GLY A 189 -3.52 -1.76 -30.52
CA GLY A 189 -3.26 -1.68 -31.95
C GLY A 189 -1.77 -1.85 -32.28
N GLU A 190 -0.90 -1.20 -31.51
CA GLU A 190 0.55 -1.28 -31.69
C GLU A 190 1.09 -2.70 -31.46
N ARG A 191 0.51 -3.42 -30.50
CA ARG A 191 0.85 -4.82 -30.23
C ARG A 191 0.56 -5.70 -31.45
N VAL A 192 -0.58 -5.49 -32.11
CA VAL A 192 -0.95 -6.22 -33.34
C VAL A 192 0.02 -5.88 -34.48
N ALA A 193 0.43 -4.61 -34.58
CA ALA A 193 1.28 -4.14 -35.68
C ALA A 193 2.77 -4.56 -35.53
N SER A 194 3.33 -4.43 -34.32
CA SER A 194 4.77 -4.56 -34.07
C SER A 194 5.15 -5.82 -33.28
N GLY A 195 4.19 -6.46 -32.59
CA GLY A 195 4.50 -7.51 -31.63
C GLY A 195 5.23 -7.02 -30.36
N CYS A 196 5.15 -5.71 -30.08
CA CYS A 196 5.71 -5.11 -28.87
C CYS A 196 5.22 -5.84 -27.61
N LYS A 197 6.10 -5.97 -26.62
CA LYS A 197 5.83 -6.75 -25.41
C LYS A 197 4.94 -5.94 -24.47
N THR A 198 3.92 -6.61 -23.97
CA THR A 198 2.94 -6.07 -23.02
C THR A 198 2.95 -6.91 -21.76
N PHE A 199 2.33 -6.43 -20.67
CA PHE A 199 2.36 -7.17 -19.41
C PHE A 199 1.83 -8.61 -19.51
N GLU A 200 0.88 -8.91 -20.42
CA GLU A 200 0.34 -10.27 -20.55
C GLU A 200 1.42 -11.29 -20.94
N ASP A 201 2.44 -10.85 -21.68
CA ASP A 201 3.54 -11.72 -22.10
C ASP A 201 4.40 -12.20 -20.90
N TYR A 202 4.43 -11.40 -19.84
CA TYR A 202 5.18 -11.65 -18.59
C TYR A 202 4.38 -12.42 -17.54
N TYR A 203 3.07 -12.61 -17.73
CA TYR A 203 2.22 -13.23 -16.71
C TYR A 203 2.66 -14.69 -16.43
N PRO A 204 3.04 -15.03 -15.19
CA PRO A 204 3.60 -16.34 -14.86
C PRO A 204 2.54 -17.44 -14.69
N GLY A 205 1.26 -17.07 -14.65
CA GLY A 205 0.13 -17.99 -14.46
C GLY A 205 -0.51 -17.89 -13.07
N ASP A 206 -1.80 -18.24 -13.00
CA ASP A 206 -2.66 -17.99 -11.84
C ASP A 206 -2.16 -18.57 -10.53
N LYS A 207 -1.40 -19.68 -10.60
CA LYS A 207 -0.82 -20.36 -9.43
C LYS A 207 0.20 -19.48 -8.70
N TYR A 208 0.91 -18.61 -9.41
CA TYR A 208 2.05 -17.87 -8.90
C TYR A 208 1.71 -16.41 -8.54
N VAL A 209 0.44 -16.01 -8.69
CA VAL A 209 -0.02 -14.63 -8.48
C VAL A 209 -1.24 -14.65 -7.57
N ASP A 210 -1.17 -13.95 -6.45
CA ASP A 210 -2.31 -13.82 -5.54
C ASP A 210 -3.14 -12.56 -5.86
N LEU A 211 -2.47 -11.47 -6.25
CA LEU A 211 -3.07 -10.18 -6.62
C LEU A 211 -2.46 -9.65 -7.92
N MET A 212 -3.26 -8.94 -8.71
CA MET A 212 -2.73 -8.05 -9.74
C MET A 212 -2.34 -6.72 -9.10
N GLY A 213 -1.38 -6.04 -9.69
CA GLY A 213 -0.83 -4.79 -9.17
C GLY A 213 -0.70 -3.73 -10.25
N MET A 214 -0.79 -2.45 -9.88
CA MET A 214 -0.57 -1.34 -10.82
C MET A 214 0.10 -0.15 -10.15
N THR A 215 1.09 0.45 -10.82
CA THR A 215 1.66 1.75 -10.47
C THR A 215 1.05 2.84 -11.35
N LEU A 216 0.68 3.97 -10.75
CA LEU A 216 0.02 5.08 -11.45
C LEU A 216 0.35 6.44 -10.81
N TYR A 217 0.80 7.37 -11.65
CA TYR A 217 1.24 8.68 -11.18
C TYR A 217 0.66 9.79 -12.06
N ASN A 218 0.07 10.81 -11.43
CA ASN A 218 -0.21 12.07 -12.10
C ASN A 218 1.04 12.96 -12.04
N TRP A 219 1.78 13.00 -13.15
CA TRP A 219 3.03 13.76 -13.28
C TRP A 219 2.84 15.27 -13.41
N GLY A 220 1.63 15.75 -13.66
CA GLY A 220 1.36 17.18 -13.82
C GLY A 220 2.29 17.82 -14.85
N ARG A 221 2.65 19.09 -14.64
CA ARG A 221 3.66 19.81 -15.44
C ARG A 221 5.05 19.78 -14.80
N GLY A 222 5.32 18.74 -14.01
CA GLY A 222 6.58 18.59 -13.29
C GLY A 222 7.81 18.29 -14.16
N ARG A 223 7.57 17.90 -15.41
CA ARG A 223 8.56 17.42 -16.38
C ARG A 223 8.40 18.20 -17.70
N PRO A 224 9.50 18.47 -18.44
CA PRO A 224 9.44 19.21 -19.70
C PRO A 224 8.76 18.43 -20.82
N GLU A 225 8.77 17.10 -20.74
CA GLU A 225 8.20 16.22 -21.74
C GLU A 225 6.68 16.39 -21.87
N LEU A 226 6.16 16.26 -23.10
CA LEU A 226 4.73 16.49 -23.39
C LEU A 226 3.80 15.47 -22.73
N TRP A 227 4.29 14.26 -22.49
CA TRP A 227 3.53 13.23 -21.75
C TRP A 227 3.29 13.63 -20.30
N ALA A 228 4.09 14.55 -19.74
CA ALA A 228 3.86 15.11 -18.42
C ALA A 228 2.90 16.30 -18.51
N HIS A 229 1.63 15.99 -18.29
CA HIS A 229 0.57 16.95 -18.09
C HIS A 229 -0.34 16.51 -16.94
N TRP A 230 -1.12 17.46 -16.43
CA TRP A 230 -2.11 17.15 -15.40
C TRP A 230 -3.13 16.15 -15.92
N THR A 231 -3.23 15.01 -15.24
CA THR A 231 -4.17 13.95 -15.55
C THR A 231 -4.96 13.58 -14.30
N THR A 232 -6.29 13.57 -14.40
CA THR A 232 -7.14 13.24 -13.24
C THR A 232 -6.98 11.75 -12.87
N PHE A 233 -7.35 11.38 -11.64
CA PHE A 233 -7.34 9.98 -11.23
C PHE A 233 -8.26 9.12 -12.12
N VAL A 234 -9.42 9.65 -12.50
CA VAL A 234 -10.38 8.95 -13.37
C VAL A 234 -9.77 8.69 -14.74
N ASP A 235 -9.10 9.68 -15.33
CA ASP A 235 -8.50 9.54 -16.66
C ASP A 235 -7.30 8.59 -16.65
N LEU A 236 -6.50 8.59 -15.58
CA LEU A 236 -5.40 7.64 -15.40
C LEU A 236 -5.93 6.21 -15.25
N LEU A 237 -6.90 6.01 -14.36
CA LEU A 237 -7.44 4.69 -14.06
C LEU A 237 -8.28 4.11 -15.22
N GLY A 238 -9.06 4.98 -15.87
CA GLY A 238 -9.97 4.64 -16.96
C GLY A 238 -9.38 4.85 -18.35
N ASN A 239 -8.06 5.02 -18.48
CA ASN A 239 -7.38 5.32 -19.75
C ASN A 239 -7.80 4.32 -20.85
N SER A 240 -8.63 4.79 -21.79
CA SER A 240 -9.25 3.94 -22.81
C SER A 240 -8.25 3.47 -23.87
N SER A 241 -7.18 4.24 -24.11
CA SER A 241 -6.14 3.89 -25.07
C SER A 241 -5.36 2.63 -24.68
N THR A 242 -5.17 2.41 -23.37
CA THR A 242 -4.50 1.19 -22.86
C THR A 242 -5.48 0.17 -22.28
N ASN A 243 -6.65 0.61 -21.79
CA ASN A 243 -7.62 -0.18 -21.02
C ASN A 243 -6.95 -1.09 -19.97
N MET A 244 -5.91 -0.57 -19.29
CA MET A 244 -5.07 -1.36 -18.40
C MET A 244 -5.89 -2.00 -17.27
N LEU A 245 -6.79 -1.24 -16.63
CA LEU A 245 -7.65 -1.77 -15.58
C LEU A 245 -8.52 -2.93 -16.06
N GLY A 246 -9.13 -2.81 -17.25
CA GLY A 246 -9.95 -3.88 -17.84
C GLY A 246 -9.12 -5.14 -18.15
N ARG A 247 -7.91 -4.96 -18.69
CA ARG A 247 -6.99 -6.05 -18.99
C ARG A 247 -6.52 -6.77 -17.74
N LEU A 248 -6.15 -6.05 -16.67
CA LEU A 248 -5.84 -6.64 -15.36
C LEU A 248 -7.04 -7.39 -14.78
N SER A 249 -8.24 -6.82 -14.88
CA SER A 249 -9.48 -7.41 -14.35
C SER A 249 -9.83 -8.74 -15.06
N SER A 250 -9.41 -8.94 -16.31
CA SER A 250 -9.69 -10.16 -17.08
C SER A 250 -9.07 -11.43 -16.49
N TYR A 251 -8.06 -11.30 -15.62
CA TYR A 251 -7.43 -12.42 -14.91
C TYR A 251 -8.24 -12.88 -13.69
N GLY A 252 -9.36 -12.23 -13.36
CA GLY A 252 -10.24 -12.64 -12.25
C GLY A 252 -9.62 -12.51 -10.86
N LYS A 253 -8.49 -11.81 -10.74
CA LYS A 253 -7.78 -11.55 -9.47
C LYS A 253 -8.03 -10.13 -9.01
N SER A 254 -8.09 -9.95 -7.69
CA SER A 254 -8.18 -8.62 -7.08
C SER A 254 -6.94 -7.79 -7.40
N ILE A 255 -7.13 -6.47 -7.46
CA ILE A 255 -6.14 -5.49 -7.88
C ILE A 255 -5.72 -4.64 -6.68
N PHE A 256 -4.41 -4.43 -6.52
CA PHE A 256 -3.84 -3.50 -5.55
C PHE A 256 -3.08 -2.39 -6.29
N LEU A 257 -3.32 -1.13 -5.95
CA LEU A 257 -2.57 -0.01 -6.53
C LEU A 257 -1.26 0.14 -5.74
N ASP A 258 -0.20 -0.50 -6.20
CA ASP A 258 1.06 -0.67 -5.44
C ASP A 258 1.84 0.63 -5.24
N GLU A 259 1.72 1.54 -6.19
CA GLU A 259 2.24 2.89 -6.07
C GLU A 259 1.26 3.85 -6.73
N VAL A 260 0.69 4.74 -5.94
CA VAL A 260 -0.16 5.80 -6.44
C VAL A 260 0.27 7.15 -5.88
N GLY A 261 0.38 8.15 -6.75
CA GLY A 261 0.79 9.48 -6.34
C GLY A 261 0.38 10.55 -7.34
N THR A 262 0.30 11.79 -6.86
CA THR A 262 0.07 12.95 -7.71
C THR A 262 1.02 14.06 -7.29
N THR A 263 1.50 14.82 -8.27
CA THR A 263 2.09 16.12 -7.99
C THR A 263 1.00 17.18 -7.79
N ALA A 264 1.43 18.32 -7.29
CA ALA A 264 0.75 19.61 -7.24
C ALA A 264 0.84 20.40 -8.56
N VAL A 265 1.97 20.20 -9.25
CA VAL A 265 2.49 21.11 -10.26
C VAL A 265 1.64 21.04 -11.51
N ASP A 266 0.96 22.14 -11.84
CA ASP A 266 0.21 22.28 -13.07
C ASP A 266 0.05 23.75 -13.45
N PHE A 267 0.48 24.11 -14.66
CA PHE A 267 0.52 25.47 -15.17
C PHE A 267 0.41 25.52 -16.70
N LYS A 268 0.03 26.70 -17.23
CA LYS A 268 -0.07 26.95 -18.68
C LYS A 268 1.23 27.52 -19.27
N GLY A 269 1.39 27.31 -20.59
CA GLY A 269 2.48 27.85 -21.38
C GLY A 269 3.77 27.01 -21.34
N PRO A 270 4.90 27.57 -21.82
CA PRO A 270 6.15 26.83 -21.92
C PRO A 270 6.65 26.40 -20.54
N TRP A 271 7.29 25.24 -20.51
CA TRP A 271 7.93 24.70 -19.32
C TRP A 271 9.16 25.53 -18.96
N THR A 272 9.25 25.94 -17.70
CA THR A 272 10.47 26.47 -17.09
C THR A 272 10.58 25.90 -15.69
N PHE A 273 11.81 25.77 -15.17
CA PHE A 273 12.01 25.27 -13.81
C PHE A 273 11.40 26.20 -12.75
N ASP A 274 11.45 27.51 -12.96
CA ASP A 274 10.81 28.49 -12.07
C ASP A 274 9.30 28.26 -11.97
N LYS A 275 8.61 27.97 -13.09
CA LYS A 275 7.18 27.64 -13.07
C LYS A 275 6.86 26.34 -12.35
N VAL A 276 7.80 25.37 -12.34
CA VAL A 276 7.65 24.14 -11.55
C VAL A 276 7.72 24.46 -10.07
N ILE A 277 8.64 25.34 -9.66
CA ILE A 277 8.76 25.83 -8.27
C ILE A 277 7.50 26.62 -7.88
N ASP A 278 7.05 27.55 -8.74
CA ASP A 278 5.85 28.34 -8.52
C ASP A 278 4.62 27.43 -8.37
N GLY A 279 4.41 26.51 -9.32
CA GLY A 279 3.31 25.56 -9.30
C GLY A 279 3.36 24.55 -8.13
N TYR A 280 4.54 24.33 -7.54
CA TYR A 280 4.67 23.54 -6.32
C TYR A 280 4.26 24.33 -5.07
N THR A 281 4.52 25.64 -5.05
CA THR A 281 4.22 26.53 -3.92
C THR A 281 2.78 27.06 -3.94
N ASP A 282 2.16 27.17 -5.12
CA ASP A 282 0.80 27.65 -5.37
C ASP A 282 -0.26 26.51 -5.37
N ASP A 283 -0.20 25.59 -4.40
CA ASP A 283 -0.91 24.28 -4.44
C ASP A 283 -2.09 24.11 -3.46
N PHE A 284 -2.82 25.17 -3.13
CA PHE A 284 -3.97 24.96 -2.25
C PHE A 284 -5.19 24.43 -3.02
N GLY A 285 -5.16 23.13 -3.30
CA GLY A 285 -6.37 22.33 -3.56
C GLY A 285 -6.27 21.31 -4.69
N LYS A 286 -5.30 21.39 -5.61
CA LYS A 286 -5.25 20.49 -6.78
C LYS A 286 -4.90 19.06 -6.38
N LYS A 287 -3.82 18.88 -5.61
CA LYS A 287 -3.45 17.57 -5.06
C LYS A 287 -4.55 17.02 -4.14
N ASP A 288 -5.12 17.87 -3.30
CA ASP A 288 -6.21 17.49 -2.38
C ASP A 288 -7.49 17.05 -3.11
N TYR A 289 -7.82 17.75 -4.21
CA TYR A 289 -8.90 17.39 -5.13
C TYR A 289 -8.63 16.04 -5.80
N TRP A 290 -7.41 15.82 -6.31
CA TRP A 290 -7.03 14.57 -6.95
C TRP A 290 -7.11 13.38 -5.99
N ILE A 291 -6.60 13.52 -4.77
CA ILE A 291 -6.69 12.49 -3.73
C ILE A 291 -8.15 12.26 -3.30
N SER A 292 -8.96 13.33 -3.25
CA SER A 292 -10.39 13.23 -2.96
C SER A 292 -11.16 12.49 -4.05
N MET A 293 -10.79 12.68 -5.33
CA MET A 293 -11.34 11.91 -6.45
C MET A 293 -10.95 10.44 -6.33
N MET A 294 -9.67 10.12 -6.10
CA MET A 294 -9.20 8.75 -5.88
C MET A 294 -10.06 8.01 -4.84
N ARG A 295 -10.29 8.61 -3.67
CA ARG A 295 -11.10 8.00 -2.61
C ARG A 295 -12.54 7.67 -3.04
N GLN A 296 -13.14 8.51 -3.87
CA GLN A 296 -14.51 8.34 -4.33
C GLN A 296 -14.60 7.32 -5.47
N GLU A 297 -13.68 7.40 -6.41
CA GLU A 297 -13.71 6.63 -7.65
C GLU A 297 -13.36 5.16 -7.44
N ILE A 298 -12.41 4.86 -6.55
CA ILE A 298 -12.04 3.48 -6.22
C ILE A 298 -13.24 2.65 -5.75
N LYS A 299 -14.22 3.27 -5.07
CA LYS A 299 -15.43 2.59 -4.61
C LYS A 299 -16.31 2.06 -5.75
N ARG A 300 -16.12 2.55 -6.98
CA ARG A 300 -16.82 2.06 -8.18
C ARG A 300 -16.17 0.82 -8.79
N TYR A 301 -14.96 0.46 -8.35
CA TYR A 301 -14.18 -0.66 -8.86
C TYR A 301 -13.95 -1.69 -7.76
N PRO A 302 -14.93 -2.57 -7.46
CA PRO A 302 -14.84 -3.52 -6.36
C PRO A 302 -13.70 -4.54 -6.51
N GLN A 303 -13.14 -4.69 -7.72
CA GLN A 303 -11.94 -5.49 -7.93
C GLN A 303 -10.68 -4.84 -7.35
N ILE A 304 -10.66 -3.51 -7.15
CA ILE A 304 -9.56 -2.81 -6.50
C ILE A 304 -9.73 -2.93 -4.99
N VAL A 305 -8.91 -3.76 -4.37
CA VAL A 305 -8.99 -4.10 -2.95
C VAL A 305 -8.04 -3.30 -2.08
N GLY A 306 -7.15 -2.51 -2.67
CA GLY A 306 -6.32 -1.59 -1.89
C GLY A 306 -5.42 -0.67 -2.71
N ALA A 307 -4.79 0.28 -2.02
CA ALA A 307 -3.75 1.13 -2.57
C ALA A 307 -2.68 1.50 -1.53
N LEU A 308 -1.46 1.70 -2.00
CA LEU A 308 -0.36 2.27 -1.26
C LEU A 308 0.00 3.63 -1.88
N TYR A 309 -0.28 4.70 -1.14
CA TYR A 309 0.06 6.04 -1.60
C TYR A 309 1.57 6.28 -1.43
N PHE A 310 2.24 6.69 -2.52
CA PHE A 310 3.67 6.94 -2.55
C PHE A 310 4.01 8.27 -1.89
N ASN A 311 4.03 8.30 -0.56
CA ASN A 311 4.18 9.52 0.24
C ASN A 311 5.64 9.96 0.37
N ARG A 312 6.22 10.39 -0.75
CA ARG A 312 7.62 10.81 -0.83
C ARG A 312 7.79 12.19 -1.45
N ASP A 313 8.49 13.08 -0.76
CA ASP A 313 8.88 14.37 -1.32
C ASP A 313 10.29 14.28 -1.92
N LYS A 314 10.35 14.01 -3.22
CA LYS A 314 11.62 13.95 -3.93
C LYS A 314 12.22 15.34 -4.25
N THR A 315 11.43 16.41 -4.18
CA THR A 315 11.93 17.78 -4.39
C THR A 315 12.67 18.30 -3.18
N ARG A 316 12.40 17.74 -1.99
CA ARG A 316 12.90 18.21 -0.69
C ARG A 316 12.59 19.69 -0.48
N GLY A 317 11.36 20.09 -0.83
CA GLY A 317 10.92 21.49 -0.78
C GLY A 317 11.73 22.43 -1.67
N PHE A 318 12.31 21.91 -2.77
CA PHE A 318 13.18 22.64 -3.68
C PHE A 318 14.41 23.30 -3.00
N THR A 319 14.95 22.66 -1.95
CA THR A 319 16.14 23.16 -1.26
C THR A 319 17.40 23.07 -2.14
N LEU A 320 18.08 24.21 -2.33
CA LEU A 320 19.30 24.33 -3.15
C LEU A 320 20.36 23.26 -2.79
N GLY A 321 20.89 22.58 -3.80
CA GLY A 321 21.91 21.52 -3.65
C GLY A 321 21.38 20.17 -3.15
N ARG A 322 20.08 20.04 -2.90
CA ARG A 322 19.43 18.80 -2.47
C ARG A 322 18.29 18.34 -3.39
N THR A 323 17.71 19.26 -4.15
CA THR A 323 16.74 18.95 -5.20
C THR A 323 17.42 18.18 -6.33
N ILE A 324 16.85 17.04 -6.71
CA ILE A 324 17.20 16.40 -7.97
C ILE A 324 16.37 17.10 -9.05
N PRO A 325 16.98 17.78 -10.03
CA PRO A 325 16.24 18.33 -11.16
C PRO A 325 15.37 17.22 -11.74
N TRP A 326 14.13 17.51 -12.10
CA TRP A 326 13.17 16.56 -12.67
C TRP A 326 12.48 15.58 -11.69
N GLU A 327 12.81 15.57 -10.40
CA GLU A 327 12.01 14.81 -9.43
C GLU A 327 10.83 15.63 -8.88
N LEU A 328 9.76 14.93 -8.48
CA LEU A 328 8.47 15.54 -8.13
C LEU A 328 8.07 15.29 -6.69
N ASP A 329 7.21 16.18 -6.22
CA ASP A 329 6.57 16.05 -4.93
C ASP A 329 5.36 15.13 -5.00
N TRP A 330 5.51 13.92 -4.49
CA TRP A 330 4.41 12.98 -4.31
C TRP A 330 3.81 13.04 -2.91
N ALA A 331 4.51 13.63 -1.94
CA ALA A 331 4.08 13.65 -0.55
C ALA A 331 2.73 14.38 -0.39
N ALA A 332 1.83 13.72 0.33
CA ALA A 332 0.59 14.29 0.84
C ALA A 332 0.68 14.57 2.34
N LEU A 333 1.59 13.90 3.06
CA LEU A 333 1.90 14.18 4.46
C LEU A 333 3.41 14.29 4.62
N SER A 334 3.90 15.38 5.20
CA SER A 334 5.32 15.52 5.50
C SER A 334 5.51 16.34 6.76
N THR A 335 6.23 15.77 7.72
CA THR A 335 6.69 16.50 8.91
C THR A 335 7.91 17.38 8.63
N VAL A 336 8.60 17.15 7.50
CA VAL A 336 9.83 17.88 7.11
C VAL A 336 9.50 19.14 6.34
N THR A 337 8.55 19.06 5.40
CA THR A 337 8.13 20.17 4.53
C THR A 337 6.75 20.71 4.89
N ASP A 338 6.25 20.35 6.08
CA ASP A 338 4.94 20.72 6.63
C ASP A 338 3.75 20.60 5.66
N LYS A 339 3.70 19.46 4.94
CA LYS A 339 2.57 19.13 4.05
C LYS A 339 1.49 18.37 4.82
N ASP A 340 0.25 18.80 4.67
CA ASP A 340 -0.88 18.32 5.47
C ASP A 340 -2.20 18.22 4.67
N TYR A 341 -2.17 17.64 3.47
CA TYR A 341 -3.32 17.52 2.57
C TYR A 341 -4.50 16.77 3.23
N PRO A 342 -5.61 17.44 3.59
CA PRO A 342 -6.69 16.81 4.35
C PRO A 342 -7.34 15.61 3.67
N ALA A 343 -7.33 15.55 2.33
CA ALA A 343 -7.93 14.45 1.58
C ALA A 343 -7.29 13.09 1.87
N ILE A 344 -5.98 13.04 2.12
CA ILE A 344 -5.27 11.79 2.42
C ILE A 344 -5.65 11.25 3.82
N LEU A 345 -5.83 12.16 4.79
CA LEU A 345 -6.23 11.81 6.16
C LEU A 345 -7.64 11.22 6.20
N ARG A 346 -8.50 11.60 5.25
CA ARG A 346 -9.85 11.05 5.13
C ARG A 346 -9.87 9.56 4.80
N PHE A 347 -8.83 9.00 4.17
CA PHE A 347 -8.74 7.54 3.99
C PHE A 347 -8.63 6.82 5.34
N PHE A 348 -7.82 7.32 6.28
CA PHE A 348 -7.60 6.66 7.58
C PHE A 348 -8.77 6.81 8.56
N THR A 349 -9.79 7.58 8.19
CA THR A 349 -11.02 7.76 8.94
C THR A 349 -12.25 7.21 8.21
N ASP A 350 -12.07 6.72 6.97
CA ASP A 350 -13.13 6.12 6.17
C ASP A 350 -13.42 4.70 6.70
N PRO A 351 -14.66 4.39 7.12
CA PRO A 351 -14.99 3.09 7.68
C PRO A 351 -14.92 1.94 6.67
N ASP A 352 -14.90 2.23 5.36
CA ASP A 352 -14.71 1.22 4.32
C ASP A 352 -13.22 0.84 4.18
N VAL A 353 -12.30 1.59 4.80
CA VAL A 353 -10.87 1.27 4.81
C VAL A 353 -10.57 0.17 5.82
N THR A 354 -10.25 -1.03 5.34
CA THR A 354 -10.05 -2.22 6.16
C THR A 354 -9.11 -3.24 5.50
N LEU A 355 -8.38 -3.99 6.33
CA LEU A 355 -7.56 -5.12 5.90
C LEU A 355 -8.38 -6.36 5.51
N LEU A 356 -9.70 -6.36 5.73
CA LEU A 356 -10.60 -7.43 5.25
C LEU A 356 -10.64 -7.55 3.73
N ALA A 357 -10.36 -6.45 3.03
CA ALA A 357 -10.34 -6.44 1.57
C ALA A 357 -9.24 -7.34 1.00
N LEU A 358 -8.20 -7.65 1.78
CA LEU A 358 -7.06 -8.44 1.35
C LEU A 358 -7.31 -9.94 1.53
N PRO A 359 -7.11 -10.77 0.49
CA PRO A 359 -7.50 -12.18 0.47
C PRO A 359 -6.51 -13.12 1.19
N PHE A 360 -6.01 -12.71 2.35
CA PHE A 360 -5.18 -13.60 3.17
C PHE A 360 -6.01 -14.80 3.67
N LYS A 361 -5.43 -16.00 3.61
CA LYS A 361 -6.03 -17.19 4.22
C LYS A 361 -6.20 -16.97 5.73
N GLY A 362 -7.40 -17.25 6.25
CA GLY A 362 -7.75 -17.01 7.65
C GLY A 362 -8.14 -15.56 7.98
N ASN A 363 -8.26 -14.68 6.98
CA ASN A 363 -8.79 -13.31 7.16
C ASN A 363 -10.33 -13.29 7.17
N ASP A 364 -10.96 -14.26 7.85
CA ASP A 364 -12.41 -14.27 8.02
C ASP A 364 -12.84 -13.26 9.10
N VAL A 365 -14.12 -12.86 9.07
CA VAL A 365 -14.67 -11.87 10.00
C VAL A 365 -14.50 -12.32 11.45
N LYS A 366 -14.61 -13.62 11.76
CA LYS A 366 -14.54 -14.16 13.12
C LYS A 366 -13.13 -14.02 13.71
N LEU A 367 -12.07 -14.27 12.94
CA LEU A 367 -10.67 -14.10 13.38
C LEU A 367 -10.28 -12.63 13.61
N GLN A 368 -10.87 -11.70 12.87
CA GLN A 368 -10.55 -10.28 13.03
C GLN A 368 -11.00 -9.69 14.37
N TRP A 369 -12.11 -10.17 14.90
CA TRP A 369 -12.60 -9.69 16.19
C TRP A 369 -11.76 -10.15 17.37
N GLU A 370 -11.10 -11.31 17.25
CA GLU A 370 -10.07 -11.74 18.20
C GLU A 370 -8.84 -10.83 18.15
N ASN A 371 -8.49 -10.30 16.97
CA ASN A 371 -7.42 -9.31 16.83
C ASN A 371 -7.82 -7.93 17.36
N ILE A 372 -9.07 -7.50 17.17
CA ILE A 372 -9.60 -6.26 17.78
C ILE A 372 -9.55 -6.37 19.31
N PHE A 373 -9.92 -7.51 19.88
CA PHE A 373 -9.78 -7.74 21.32
C PHE A 373 -8.32 -7.62 21.78
N LYS A 374 -7.35 -8.19 21.03
CA LYS A 374 -5.91 -8.03 21.32
C LYS A 374 -5.45 -6.57 21.24
N GLN A 375 -5.89 -5.81 20.25
CA GLN A 375 -5.57 -4.37 20.12
C GLN A 375 -6.12 -3.56 21.29
N LEU A 376 -7.39 -3.78 21.64
CA LEU A 376 -8.02 -3.14 22.79
C LEU A 376 -7.30 -3.48 24.09
N SER A 377 -6.88 -4.75 24.25
CA SER A 377 -6.08 -5.19 25.39
C SER A 377 -4.75 -4.44 25.48
N ARG A 378 -4.01 -4.32 24.37
CA ARG A 378 -2.72 -3.61 24.31
C ARG A 378 -2.85 -2.12 24.60
N GLU A 379 -3.90 -1.46 24.09
CA GLU A 379 -4.11 -0.04 24.38
C GLU A 379 -4.44 0.19 25.86
N ILE A 380 -5.19 -0.74 26.47
CA ILE A 380 -5.43 -0.73 27.91
C ILE A 380 -4.11 -0.92 28.68
N GLU A 381 -3.25 -1.85 28.26
CA GLU A 381 -1.90 -2.01 28.84
C GLU A 381 -1.11 -0.71 28.76
N ARG A 382 -1.01 -0.12 27.56
CA ARG A 382 -0.29 1.14 27.31
C ARG A 382 -0.80 2.29 28.19
N LYS A 383 -2.11 2.46 28.32
CA LYS A 383 -2.72 3.53 29.14
C LYS A 383 -2.73 3.21 30.63
N SER A 384 -2.53 1.95 31.01
CA SER A 384 -2.47 1.55 32.41
C SER A 384 -1.13 1.86 33.06
N TYR A 385 -0.06 2.06 32.29
CA TYR A 385 1.32 2.23 32.82
C TYR A 385 1.64 1.16 33.87
N ASP A 386 1.29 -0.09 33.58
CA ASP A 386 1.42 -1.25 34.47
C ASP A 386 0.69 -1.15 35.82
N ASN A 387 -0.22 -0.19 36.00
CA ASN A 387 -1.03 -0.07 37.20
C ASN A 387 -2.29 -0.95 37.14
N PRO A 388 -2.43 -1.98 37.99
CA PRO A 388 -3.55 -2.92 37.92
C PRO A 388 -4.92 -2.28 38.21
N LYS A 389 -4.97 -1.26 39.06
CA LYS A 389 -6.22 -0.54 39.37
C LYS A 389 -6.69 0.30 38.18
N ILE A 390 -5.75 0.91 37.46
CA ILE A 390 -6.05 1.69 36.25
C ILE A 390 -6.46 0.75 35.11
N ARG A 391 -5.75 -0.38 34.94
CA ARG A 391 -6.11 -1.44 33.98
C ARG A 391 -7.54 -1.93 34.18
N LYS A 392 -7.89 -2.32 35.42
CA LYS A 392 -9.24 -2.78 35.79
C LYS A 392 -10.31 -1.73 35.49
N LYS A 393 -10.02 -0.45 35.78
CA LYS A 393 -10.94 0.66 35.46
C LYS A 393 -11.19 0.79 33.96
N TRP A 394 -10.13 0.73 33.14
CA TRP A 394 -10.25 0.78 31.69
C TRP A 394 -11.02 -0.42 31.11
N LEU A 395 -10.73 -1.64 31.58
CA LEU A 395 -11.41 -2.86 31.11
C LEU A 395 -12.91 -2.83 31.44
N SER A 396 -13.29 -2.44 32.67
CA SER A 396 -14.72 -2.32 33.05
C SER A 396 -15.46 -1.30 32.19
N GLN A 397 -14.79 -0.21 31.84
CA GLN A 397 -15.38 0.83 31.00
C GLN A 397 -15.52 0.39 29.54
N LEU A 398 -14.56 -0.40 29.04
CA LEU A 398 -14.66 -1.05 27.73
C LEU A 398 -15.86 -2.01 27.66
N VAL A 399 -16.02 -2.91 28.65
CA VAL A 399 -17.17 -3.84 28.73
C VAL A 399 -18.49 -3.10 28.65
N THR A 400 -18.62 -2.02 29.43
CA THR A 400 -19.84 -1.20 29.47
C THR A 400 -20.16 -0.62 28.09
N ASN A 401 -19.15 -0.09 27.40
CA ASN A 401 -19.30 0.51 26.08
C ASN A 401 -19.62 -0.53 25.00
N LEU A 402 -18.92 -1.67 24.98
CA LEU A 402 -19.17 -2.76 24.03
C LEU A 402 -20.58 -3.31 24.18
N THR A 403 -21.01 -3.56 25.42
CA THR A 403 -22.36 -4.06 25.73
C THR A 403 -23.43 -3.05 25.29
N LYS A 404 -23.24 -1.76 25.59
CA LYS A 404 -24.14 -0.68 25.16
C LYS A 404 -24.20 -0.53 23.64
N LYS A 405 -23.10 -0.79 22.93
CA LYS A 405 -23.07 -0.70 21.46
C LYS A 405 -23.70 -1.93 20.80
N ALA A 406 -23.57 -3.10 21.41
CA ALA A 406 -24.21 -4.33 20.93
C ALA A 406 -25.75 -4.25 20.94
N THR A 407 -26.37 -3.43 21.80
CA THR A 407 -27.83 -3.31 21.85
C THR A 407 -28.43 -2.58 20.64
N VAL A 408 -27.63 -1.80 19.91
CA VAL A 408 -28.07 -1.02 18.74
C VAL A 408 -27.57 -1.60 17.41
N LEU A 409 -26.87 -2.74 17.42
CA LEU A 409 -26.39 -3.43 16.22
C LEU A 409 -27.17 -4.73 15.97
N SER A 410 -27.12 -5.22 14.73
CA SER A 410 -27.78 -6.47 14.29
C SER A 410 -26.78 -7.46 13.67
N GLY A 411 -27.24 -8.71 13.49
CA GLY A 411 -26.48 -9.78 12.85
C GLY A 411 -25.16 -10.14 13.54
N ASN A 412 -24.16 -10.53 12.74
CA ASN A 412 -22.86 -10.98 13.23
C ASN A 412 -22.15 -9.95 14.11
N LYS A 413 -22.35 -8.64 13.87
CA LYS A 413 -21.75 -7.57 14.67
C LYS A 413 -22.18 -7.60 16.14
N LYS A 414 -23.48 -7.84 16.39
CA LYS A 414 -24.02 -7.93 17.76
C LYS A 414 -23.46 -9.14 18.50
N ILE A 415 -23.48 -10.31 17.86
CA ILE A 415 -23.00 -11.56 18.45
C ILE A 415 -21.54 -11.41 18.89
N ILE A 416 -20.73 -10.76 18.06
CA ILE A 416 -19.31 -10.67 18.30
C ILE A 416 -18.96 -9.61 19.35
N LEU A 417 -19.62 -8.44 19.35
CA LEU A 417 -19.43 -7.47 20.45
C LEU A 417 -19.81 -8.06 21.82
N LEU A 418 -20.84 -8.91 21.86
CA LEU A 418 -21.22 -9.62 23.08
C LEU A 418 -20.16 -10.65 23.49
N ASP A 419 -19.59 -11.42 22.55
CA ASP A 419 -18.49 -12.35 22.83
C ASP A 419 -17.24 -11.64 23.39
N ILE A 420 -16.83 -10.53 22.79
CA ILE A 420 -15.71 -9.70 23.26
C ILE A 420 -16.00 -9.15 24.67
N ALA A 421 -17.22 -8.62 24.88
CA ALA A 421 -17.62 -8.10 26.18
C ALA A 421 -17.58 -9.20 27.26
N GLU A 422 -18.00 -10.42 26.92
CA GLU A 422 -17.97 -11.56 27.83
C GLU A 422 -16.54 -12.00 28.17
N LYS A 423 -15.64 -12.08 27.18
CA LYS A 423 -14.22 -12.34 27.39
C LYS A 423 -13.55 -11.30 28.28
N CYS A 424 -13.87 -10.01 28.10
CA CYS A 424 -13.41 -8.95 28.99
C CYS A 424 -13.96 -9.12 30.43
N LYS A 425 -15.22 -9.54 30.61
CA LYS A 425 -15.79 -9.82 31.94
C LYS A 425 -15.06 -10.98 32.62
N MET A 426 -14.75 -12.05 31.88
CA MET A 426 -13.98 -13.18 32.40
C MET A 426 -12.58 -12.73 32.86
N ALA A 427 -11.86 -11.95 32.04
CA ALA A 427 -10.56 -11.40 32.43
C ALA A 427 -10.62 -10.51 33.69
N LEU A 428 -11.66 -9.68 33.81
CA LEU A 428 -11.92 -8.87 35.02
C LEU A 428 -12.17 -9.71 36.27
N ALA A 429 -12.86 -10.84 36.12
CA ALA A 429 -13.14 -11.77 37.20
C ALA A 429 -11.88 -12.53 37.64
N GLU A 430 -10.99 -12.84 36.71
CA GLU A 430 -9.72 -13.52 36.96
C GLU A 430 -8.60 -12.59 37.48
N GLY A 431 -8.81 -11.27 37.47
CA GLY A 431 -7.82 -10.29 37.92
C GLY A 431 -6.61 -10.11 37.00
N LYS A 432 -6.74 -10.50 35.73
CA LYS A 432 -5.70 -10.44 34.69
C LYS A 432 -5.66 -9.07 33.99
#